data_AF-A0A645EB56-F1
#
_entry.id   AF-A0A645EB56-F1
#
_cell.length_a   1.000
_cell.length_b   1.000
_cell.length_c   1.000
_cell.angle_alpha   90.00
_cell.angle_beta   90.00
_cell.angle_gamma   90.00
#
_symmetry.space_group_name_H-M   'P 1'
#
loop_
_entity.id
_entity.type
_entity.pdbx_description
1 polymer ?
#
loop_
_entity_poly.entity_id
_entity_poly.type
_entity_poly.pdbx_seq_one_letter_code
_entity_poly.pdbx_strand_id
1 'polypeptide(L)'
;MDFAYRVKYLVDYQGHTFETLADVGKRLLGQDKLYLYTEDREIAENLGFETYDNGSFDKGIYLRDIERVTELKIPILRFKGMETTKTIIEKDQILDYIINLIE
;
A
#
# COMPACT_ATOMS: atom_id res chain seq x y z
N MET A 1 -2.24 -5.29 26.80
CA MET A 1 -0.93 -4.83 26.33
C MET A 1 -1.18 -4.29 24.94
N ASP A 2 -1.15 -2.98 24.78
CA ASP A 2 -1.25 -2.37 23.46
C ASP A 2 0.13 -2.45 22.83
N PHE A 3 0.25 -3.29 21.80
CA PHE A 3 1.50 -3.46 21.08
C PHE A 3 1.57 -2.42 19.96
N ALA A 4 2.71 -1.73 19.88
CA ALA A 4 2.94 -0.75 18.83
C ALA A 4 3.49 -1.44 17.57
N TYR A 5 2.75 -1.33 16.47
CA TYR A 5 3.13 -1.82 15.15
C TYR A 5 3.25 -0.67 14.17
N ARG A 6 4.20 -0.77 13.23
CA ARG A 6 4.19 0.00 11.99
C ARG A 6 3.41 -0.80 10.97
N VAL A 7 2.36 -0.21 10.42
CA VAL A 7 1.62 -0.80 9.30
C VAL A 7 2.26 -0.33 8.00
N LYS A 8 2.50 -1.26 7.08
CA LYS A 8 2.87 -0.98 5.69
C LYS A 8 1.84 -1.64 4.78
N TYR A 9 1.62 -1.04 3.62
CA TYR A 9 0.76 -1.61 2.60
C TYR A 9 1.55 -1.81 1.31
N LEU A 10 1.42 -3.01 0.77
CA LEU A 10 1.90 -3.36 -0.56
C LEU A 10 0.70 -3.56 -1.48
N VAL A 11 0.82 -3.11 -2.72
CA VAL A 11 -0.24 -3.19 -3.72
C VAL A 11 0.28 -3.89 -4.96
N ASP A 12 -0.42 -4.93 -5.38
CA ASP A 12 -0.15 -5.59 -6.66
C ASP A 12 -0.95 -4.89 -7.77
N TYR A 13 -0.23 -4.41 -8.78
CA TYR A 13 -0.75 -3.65 -9.91
C TYR A 13 0.05 -3.98 -11.18
N GLN A 14 -0.65 -4.43 -12.22
CA GLN A 14 -0.07 -4.79 -13.52
C GLN A 14 1.10 -5.80 -13.41
N GLY A 15 0.99 -6.76 -12.50
CA GLY A 15 2.01 -7.79 -12.28
C GLY A 15 3.23 -7.36 -11.45
N HIS A 16 3.21 -6.16 -10.88
CA HIS A 16 4.27 -5.64 -10.01
C HIS A 16 3.73 -5.31 -8.61
N THR A 17 4.57 -5.43 -7.58
CA THR A 17 4.23 -5.08 -6.20
C THR A 17 4.87 -3.76 -5.82
N PHE A 18 4.07 -2.80 -5.35
CA PHE A 18 4.52 -1.46 -4.98
C PHE A 18 4.22 -1.14 -3.53
N GLU A 19 5.06 -0.30 -2.90
CA GLU A 19 4.70 0.35 -1.64
C GLU A 19 3.74 1.51 -1.89
N THR A 20 2.85 1.78 -0.94
CA THR A 20 1.96 2.95 -0.98
C THR A 20 2.66 4.18 -0.41
N LEU A 21 2.52 5.33 -1.07
CA LEU A 21 3.12 6.61 -0.67
C LEU A 21 2.47 7.21 0.59
N ALA A 22 1.21 6.88 0.85
CA ALA A 22 0.46 7.33 2.01
C ALA A 22 -0.11 6.15 2.78
N ASP A 23 -0.34 6.34 4.08
CA ASP A 23 -1.08 5.38 4.91
C ASP A 23 -2.46 5.10 4.27
N VAL A 24 -2.77 3.82 4.09
CA VAL A 24 -4.06 3.36 3.58
C VAL A 24 -5.10 3.65 4.67
N GLY A 25 -5.92 4.67 4.45
CA GLY A 25 -6.86 5.19 5.45
C GLY A 25 -7.69 6.37 4.91
N LYS A 26 -8.11 7.31 5.78
CA LYS A 26 -9.01 8.44 5.45
C LYS A 26 -8.66 9.25 4.20
N ARG A 27 -7.39 9.27 3.75
CA ARG A 27 -6.98 9.93 2.50
C ARG A 27 -7.51 9.25 1.22
N LEU A 28 -7.84 7.95 1.28
CA LEU A 28 -8.27 7.17 0.11
C LEU A 28 -9.74 7.38 -0.28
N LEU A 29 -10.63 7.56 0.70
CA LEU A 29 -12.09 7.70 0.45
C LEU A 29 -12.46 8.98 -0.30
N GLY A 30 -11.57 9.98 -0.34
CA GLY A 30 -11.84 11.23 -1.04
C GLY A 30 -11.74 11.13 -2.56
N GLN A 31 -11.02 10.13 -3.09
CA GLN A 31 -10.68 10.06 -4.51
C GLN A 31 -10.73 8.65 -5.14
N ASP A 32 -11.06 7.61 -4.37
CA ASP A 32 -11.00 6.19 -4.79
C ASP A 32 -9.66 5.80 -5.42
N LYS A 33 -8.59 6.46 -4.97
CA LYS A 33 -7.24 6.31 -5.52
C LYS A 33 -6.22 5.98 -4.45
N LEU A 34 -5.33 5.06 -4.81
CA LEU A 34 -4.11 4.73 -4.08
C LEU A 34 -2.90 5.28 -4.82
N TYR A 35 -1.99 5.92 -4.09
CA TYR A 35 -0.74 6.42 -4.66
C TYR A 35 0.36 5.39 -4.45
N LEU A 36 0.87 4.84 -5.55
CA LEU A 36 1.99 3.92 -5.57
C LEU A 36 3.30 4.68 -5.68
N TYR A 37 4.37 4.08 -5.16
CA TYR A 37 5.72 4.61 -5.19
C TYR A 37 6.69 3.63 -5.85
N THR A 38 7.63 4.15 -6.64
CA THR A 38 8.79 3.39 -7.13
C THR A 38 10.01 4.30 -7.32
N GLU A 39 11.20 3.74 -7.17
CA GLU A 39 12.48 4.36 -7.56
C GLU A 39 13.01 3.78 -8.88
N ASP A 40 12.34 2.74 -9.39
CA ASP A 40 12.70 2.12 -10.66
C ASP A 40 12.16 2.95 -11.83
N ARG A 41 13.08 3.59 -12.54
CA ARG A 41 12.78 4.44 -13.70
C ARG A 41 12.17 3.66 -14.87
N GLU A 42 12.63 2.43 -15.12
CA GLU A 42 12.11 1.63 -16.23
C GLU A 42 10.65 1.24 -15.97
N ILE A 43 10.36 0.81 -14.74
CA ILE A 43 8.98 0.52 -14.32
C ILE A 43 8.12 1.80 -14.35
N ALA A 44 8.67 2.92 -13.88
CA ALA A 44 7.97 4.20 -13.89
C ALA A 44 7.58 4.64 -15.31
N GLU A 45 8.50 4.58 -16.26
CA GLU A 45 8.26 4.94 -17.66
C GLU A 45 7.24 3.97 -18.32
N ASN A 46 7.39 2.66 -18.11
CA ASN A 46 6.52 1.65 -18.71
C ASN A 46 5.08 1.69 -18.19
N LEU A 47 4.89 1.98 -16.90
CA LEU A 47 3.56 2.01 -16.27
C LEU A 47 2.99 3.44 -16.15
N GLY A 48 3.71 4.45 -16.65
CA GLY A 48 3.31 5.86 -16.69
C GLY A 48 3.18 6.50 -15.31
N PHE A 49 4.17 6.29 -14.43
CA PHE A 49 4.33 7.04 -13.20
C PHE A 49 4.88 8.45 -13.51
N GLU A 50 4.58 9.41 -12.64
CA GLU A 50 5.06 10.79 -12.73
C GLU A 50 6.25 11.00 -11.78
N THR A 51 7.09 12.00 -12.05
CA THR A 51 8.20 12.32 -11.13
C THR A 51 7.65 12.92 -9.84
N TYR A 52 8.02 12.32 -8.72
CA TYR A 52 7.61 12.76 -7.39
C TYR A 52 8.70 13.58 -6.69
N ASP A 53 9.93 13.04 -6.62
CA ASP A 53 11.12 13.70 -6.08
C ASP A 53 12.37 13.20 -6.84
N ASN A 54 13.56 13.68 -6.49
CA ASN A 54 14.82 13.30 -7.13
C ASN A 54 15.05 11.77 -7.12
N GLY A 55 14.74 11.13 -8.25
CA GLY A 55 14.91 9.69 -8.45
C GLY A 55 13.73 8.83 -7.99
N SER A 56 12.60 9.44 -7.61
CA SER A 56 11.40 8.71 -7.24
C SER A 56 10.18 9.13 -8.06
N PHE A 57 9.26 8.19 -8.21
CA PHE A 57 8.09 8.32 -9.06
C PHE A 57 6.84 7.88 -8.32
N ASP A 58 5.73 8.56 -8.58
CA ASP A 58 4.43 8.24 -8.00
C ASP A 58 3.34 8.09 -9.06
N LYS A 59 2.31 7.32 -8.70
CA LYS A 59 1.14 7.15 -9.55
C LYS A 59 -0.11 6.93 -8.72
N GLY A 60 -1.11 7.77 -8.91
CA GLY A 60 -2.46 7.53 -8.43
C GLY A 60 -3.19 6.51 -9.30
N ILE A 61 -3.53 5.35 -8.74
CA ILE A 61 -4.32 4.29 -9.38
C ILE A 61 -5.68 4.13 -8.71
N TYR A 62 -6.71 3.71 -9.45
CA TYR A 62 -8.02 3.47 -8.84
C TYR A 62 -8.05 2.14 -8.08
N LEU A 63 -8.85 2.07 -7.02
CA LEU A 63 -9.03 0.83 -6.26
C LEU A 63 -9.47 -0.36 -7.14
N ARG A 64 -10.30 -0.11 -8.15
CA ARG A 64 -10.76 -1.14 -9.10
C ARG A 64 -9.66 -1.73 -9.98
N ASP A 65 -8.54 -1.02 -10.15
CA ASP A 65 -7.42 -1.43 -10.98
C ASP A 65 -6.39 -2.26 -10.17
N ILE A 66 -6.59 -2.35 -8.86
CA ILE A 66 -5.74 -3.15 -7.97
C ILE A 66 -6.08 -4.63 -8.10
N GLU A 67 -5.04 -5.45 -8.07
CA GLU A 67 -5.14 -6.90 -8.08
C GLU A 67 -5.24 -7.44 -6.65
N ARG A 68 -4.42 -6.90 -5.75
CA ARG A 68 -4.32 -7.34 -4.36
C ARG A 68 -3.70 -6.28 -3.47
N VAL A 69 -4.10 -6.26 -2.19
CA VAL A 69 -3.43 -5.48 -1.14
C VAL A 69 -2.84 -6.43 -0.12
N THR A 70 -1.62 -6.17 0.32
CA THR A 70 -0.98 -6.85 1.45
C THR A 70 -0.72 -5.86 2.56
N GLU A 71 -1.34 -6.07 3.72
CA GLU A 71 -1.03 -5.37 4.95
C GLU A 71 0.11 -6.09 5.67
N LEU A 72 1.14 -5.34 6.06
CA LEU A 72 2.27 -5.80 6.86
C LEU A 72 2.26 -5.08 8.21
N LYS A 73 2.04 -5.81 9.30
CA LYS A 73 2.19 -5.27 10.66
C LYS A 73 3.56 -5.64 11.19
N ILE A 74 4.45 -4.65 11.19
CA ILE A 74 5.84 -4.79 11.61
C ILE A 74 5.95 -4.34 13.09
N PRO A 75 6.35 -5.21 14.03
CA PRO A 75 6.54 -4.84 15.42
C PRO A 75 7.59 -3.74 15.55
N ILE A 76 7.27 -2.62 16.25
CA ILE A 76 8.22 -1.51 16.43
C ILE A 76 9.31 -1.89 17.45
N LEU A 77 8.96 -2.72 18.43
CA LEU A 77 9.88 -3.20 19.45
C LEU A 77 10.23 -4.66 19.20
N ARG A 78 11.54 -4.96 19.21
CA ARG A 78 12.08 -6.31 19.01
C ARG A 78 11.93 -7.13 20.28
N PHE A 79 10.72 -7.44 20.68
CA PHE A 79 10.48 -8.44 21.71
C PHE A 79 10.65 -9.84 21.10
N LYS A 80 11.31 -10.73 21.83
CA LYS A 80 11.53 -12.12 21.41
C LYS A 80 10.16 -12.78 21.14
N GLY A 81 9.92 -13.20 19.90
CA GLY A 81 8.67 -13.87 19.49
C GLY A 81 7.62 -12.99 18.83
N MET A 82 7.89 -11.71 18.53
CA MET A 82 7.01 -10.89 17.69
C MET A 82 7.50 -10.92 16.23
N GLU A 83 6.71 -11.55 15.36
CA GLU A 83 6.98 -11.62 13.92
C GLU A 83 6.13 -10.63 13.14
N THR A 84 6.59 -10.24 11.95
CA THR A 84 5.80 -9.44 11.01
C THR A 84 4.56 -10.24 10.62
N THR A 85 3.38 -9.68 10.88
CA THR A 85 2.13 -10.29 10.43
C THR A 85 1.82 -9.81 9.02
N LYS A 86 1.46 -10.75 8.14
CA LYS A 86 1.05 -10.48 6.76
C LYS A 86 -0.41 -10.85 6.58
N THR A 87 -1.22 -9.87 6.19
CA THR A 87 -2.62 -10.07 5.80
C THR A 87 -2.74 -9.80 4.31
N ILE A 88 -3.36 -10.73 3.59
CA ILE A 88 -3.64 -10.59 2.16
C ILE A 88 -5.12 -10.23 2.01
N ILE A 89 -5.39 -9.19 1.22
CA ILE A 89 -6.73 -8.70 0.91
C ILE A 89 -6.90 -8.82 -0.60
N GLU A 90 -7.77 -9.73 -1.00
CA GLU A 90 -8.09 -9.99 -2.41
C GLU A 90 -8.94 -8.87 -3.00
N LYS A 91 -8.92 -8.74 -4.33
CA LYS A 91 -9.54 -7.63 -5.08
C LYS A 91 -10.97 -7.30 -4.66
N ASP A 92 -11.80 -8.31 -4.48
CA ASP A 92 -13.22 -8.20 -4.13
C ASP A 92 -13.44 -7.71 -2.68
N GLN A 93 -12.43 -7.83 -1.82
CA GLN A 93 -12.47 -7.44 -0.41
C GLN A 93 -11.81 -6.09 -0.14
N ILE A 94 -11.08 -5.51 -1.11
CA ILE A 94 -10.31 -4.26 -0.92
C ILE A 94 -11.22 -3.11 -0.46
N LEU A 95 -12.38 -2.95 -1.08
CA LEU A 95 -13.29 -1.84 -0.75
C LEU A 95 -13.80 -1.97 0.69
N ASP A 96 -14.31 -3.15 1.05
CA ASP A 96 -14.82 -3.43 2.40
C ASP A 96 -13.72 -3.27 3.44
N TYR A 97 -12.51 -3.74 3.14
CA TYR A 97 -11.35 -3.58 4.02
C TYR A 97 -11.00 -2.10 4.25
N ILE A 98 -10.97 -1.28 3.20
CA ILE A 98 -10.68 0.16 3.31
C ILE A 98 -11.76 0.90 4.10
N ILE A 99 -13.04 0.54 3.92
CA ILE A 99 -14.16 1.12 4.70
C ILE A 99 -13.98 0.79 6.18
N ASN A 100 -13.68 -0.47 6.51
CA ASN A 100 -13.49 -0.93 7.90
C ASN A 100 -12.23 -0.36 8.58
N LEU A 101 -11.26 0.18 7.83
CA LEU A 101 -10.09 0.86 8.42
C LEU A 101 -10.42 2.22 9.04
N ILE A 102 -11.61 2.77 8.78
CA ILE A 102 -11.98 4.15 9.10
C ILE A 102 -13.02 4.24 10.23
N GLU A 103 -13.75 3.15 10.47
CA GLU A 103 -14.65 2.97 11.62
C GLU A 103 -13.87 2.71 12.92
#